data_AF-A0A5D5AKC1-F1
#
_entry.id   AF-A0A5D5AKC1-F1
#
_cell.length_a   1.000
_cell.length_b   1.000
_cell.length_c   1.000
_cell.angle_alpha   90.00
_cell.angle_beta   90.00
_cell.angle_gamma   90.00
#
_symmetry.space_group_name_H-M   'P 1'
#
loop_
_entity.id
_entity.type
_entity.pdbx_description
1 polymer ?
#
loop_
_entity_poly.entity_id
_entity_poly.type
_entity_poly.pdbx_seq_one_letter_code
_entity_poly.pdbx_strand_id
1 'polypeptide(L)'
;MAPAIVHFLVGASLAVLLAVPLALRTGAERRSLWLVGVGGLWGLFPDVHYVSPVFETQLRTLHESWVADLFAFHYTLDQPPFATNPLESIAGSILVFLVSVTVFTTGTAVSDPHGRNRSDPPTRHSIALRLLVSGYAVVVAAGLAAATVAVVLAATGRLEPVATLVGREGGRTALALVLAVALAGGATFALVVSAVGGFTRRATPLGGAVLGVLLGLCAWVVAAFAAPIWMDTALGLERPIPYVHRVGMVAIVCFGGLVGALYPAVRRLVAPPGYGSSR
;
A
#
# COMPACT_ATOMS: atom_id res chain seq x y z
N MET A 1 16.53 6.02 -18.15
CA MET A 1 15.49 4.99 -18.07
C MET A 1 15.92 3.93 -17.09
N ALA A 2 14.98 3.37 -16.34
CA ALA A 2 15.22 2.23 -15.50
C ALA A 2 15.49 0.97 -16.37
N PRO A 3 16.26 0.01 -15.86
CA PRO A 3 16.47 -1.26 -16.55
C PRO A 3 15.14 -1.99 -16.80
N ALA A 4 14.96 -2.60 -17.98
CA ALA A 4 13.74 -3.35 -18.33
C ALA A 4 13.31 -4.39 -17.27
N ILE A 5 14.29 -5.01 -16.59
CA ILE A 5 14.01 -5.96 -15.49
C ILE A 5 13.22 -5.31 -14.33
N VAL A 6 13.42 -4.01 -14.07
CA VAL A 6 12.68 -3.27 -13.04
C VAL A 6 11.21 -3.16 -13.46
N HIS A 7 10.94 -2.72 -14.69
CA HIS A 7 9.57 -2.64 -15.23
C HIS A 7 8.85 -3.99 -15.20
N PHE A 8 9.54 -5.05 -15.65
CA PHE A 8 9.01 -6.42 -15.60
C PHE A 8 8.67 -6.85 -14.16
N LEU A 9 9.60 -6.69 -13.21
CA LEU A 9 9.40 -7.15 -11.84
C LEU A 9 8.34 -6.33 -11.10
N VAL A 10 8.24 -5.02 -11.33
CA VAL A 10 7.18 -4.19 -10.75
C VAL A 10 5.81 -4.59 -11.32
N GLY A 11 5.70 -4.76 -12.64
CA GLY A 11 4.47 -5.25 -13.27
C GLY A 11 4.03 -6.62 -12.76
N ALA A 12 4.97 -7.57 -12.66
CA ALA A 12 4.73 -8.90 -12.11
C ALA A 12 4.29 -8.83 -10.64
N SER A 13 4.94 -8.00 -9.82
CA SER A 13 4.61 -7.82 -8.39
C SER A 13 3.18 -7.32 -8.21
N LEU A 14 2.79 -6.27 -8.97
CA LEU A 14 1.44 -5.71 -8.91
C LEU A 14 0.39 -6.74 -9.33
N ALA A 15 0.62 -7.47 -10.43
CA ALA A 15 -0.30 -8.51 -10.88
C ALA A 15 -0.48 -9.62 -9.83
N VAL A 16 0.62 -10.08 -9.21
CA VAL A 16 0.59 -11.09 -8.15
C VAL A 16 -0.16 -10.58 -6.91
N LEU A 17 0.10 -9.35 -6.46
CA LEU A 17 -0.60 -8.74 -5.32
C LEU A 17 -2.09 -8.53 -5.58
N LEU A 18 -2.47 -8.14 -6.80
CA LEU A 18 -3.87 -8.02 -7.21
C LEU A 18 -4.58 -9.38 -7.28
N ALA A 19 -3.83 -10.47 -7.47
CA ALA A 19 -4.36 -11.83 -7.47
C ALA A 19 -4.47 -12.47 -6.07
N VAL A 20 -3.88 -11.87 -5.02
CA VAL A 20 -3.96 -12.36 -3.63
C VAL A 20 -5.41 -12.62 -3.15
N PRO A 21 -6.41 -11.75 -3.41
CA PRO A 21 -7.79 -12.03 -3.02
C PRO A 21 -8.34 -13.31 -3.67
N LEU A 22 -7.94 -13.58 -4.93
CA LEU A 22 -8.35 -14.80 -5.63
C LEU A 22 -7.63 -16.02 -5.05
N ALA A 23 -6.33 -15.93 -4.79
CA ALA A 23 -5.56 -16.96 -4.11
C ALA A 23 -6.19 -17.35 -2.76
N LEU A 24 -6.55 -16.35 -1.96
CA LEU A 24 -7.17 -16.53 -0.65
C LEU A 24 -8.57 -17.17 -0.72
N ARG A 25 -9.32 -16.94 -1.79
CA ARG A 25 -10.69 -17.46 -1.91
C ARG A 25 -10.80 -18.79 -2.62
N THR A 26 -9.90 -19.08 -3.55
CA THR A 26 -10.02 -20.24 -4.46
C THR A 26 -8.92 -21.27 -4.29
N GLY A 27 -7.80 -20.94 -3.62
CA GLY A 27 -6.64 -21.83 -3.52
C GLY A 27 -6.02 -22.18 -4.87
N ALA A 28 -6.32 -21.45 -5.95
CA ALA A 28 -5.88 -21.81 -7.30
C ALA A 28 -4.38 -21.53 -7.51
N GLU A 29 -3.55 -22.57 -7.36
CA GLU A 29 -2.09 -22.49 -7.51
C GLU A 29 -1.62 -22.58 -8.98
N ARG A 30 -2.38 -23.29 -9.83
CA ARG A 30 -1.94 -23.73 -11.18
C ARG A 30 -1.67 -22.63 -12.21
N ARG A 31 -1.81 -21.34 -11.87
CA ARG A 31 -1.64 -20.22 -12.81
C ARG A 31 -0.68 -19.13 -12.35
N SER A 32 0.11 -19.38 -11.29
CA SER A 32 1.06 -18.40 -10.73
C SER A 32 2.10 -17.91 -11.74
N LEU A 33 2.69 -18.82 -12.53
CA LEU A 33 3.68 -18.45 -13.56
C LEU A 33 3.09 -17.58 -14.67
N TRP A 34 1.83 -17.84 -15.08
CA TRP A 34 1.13 -17.01 -16.06
C TRP A 34 0.84 -15.61 -15.51
N LEU A 35 0.47 -15.49 -14.23
CA LEU A 35 0.26 -14.18 -13.60
C LEU A 35 1.55 -13.35 -13.59
N VAL A 36 2.69 -13.98 -13.25
CA VAL A 36 4.01 -13.32 -13.29
C VAL A 36 4.36 -12.90 -14.71
N GLY A 37 4.23 -13.80 -15.69
CA GLY A 37 4.56 -13.51 -17.09
C GLY A 37 3.69 -12.41 -17.68
N VAL A 38 2.36 -12.48 -17.52
CA VAL A 38 1.42 -11.47 -18.03
C VAL A 38 1.63 -10.13 -17.32
N GLY A 39 1.80 -10.13 -16.00
CA GLY A 39 2.07 -8.91 -15.23
C GLY A 39 3.37 -8.23 -15.63
N GLY A 40 4.44 -9.01 -15.82
CA GLY A 40 5.72 -8.46 -16.24
C GLY A 40 5.70 -7.94 -17.68
N LEU A 41 5.05 -8.66 -18.60
CA LEU A 41 4.84 -8.16 -19.98
C LEU A 41 3.98 -6.90 -20.03
N TRP A 42 2.98 -6.79 -19.15
CA TRP A 42 2.19 -5.56 -19.00
C TRP A 42 3.07 -4.39 -18.55
N GLY A 43 3.97 -4.59 -17.57
CA GLY A 43 4.92 -3.54 -17.14
C GLY A 43 5.93 -3.13 -18.22
N LEU A 44 6.30 -4.05 -19.11
CA LEU A 44 7.19 -3.80 -20.25
C LEU A 44 6.48 -3.22 -21.49
N PHE A 45 5.16 -3.10 -21.50
CA PHE A 45 4.44 -2.74 -22.73
C PHE A 45 4.93 -1.41 -23.35
N PRO A 46 5.22 -0.34 -22.59
CA PRO A 46 5.77 0.88 -23.18
C PRO A 46 7.17 0.70 -23.82
N ASP A 47 7.96 -0.28 -23.39
CA ASP A 47 9.29 -0.58 -23.96
C ASP A 47 9.22 -1.16 -25.38
N VAL A 48 8.03 -1.55 -25.87
CA VAL A 48 7.86 -2.09 -27.23
C VAL A 48 8.32 -1.10 -28.31
N HIS A 49 8.35 0.21 -28.01
CA HIS A 49 8.87 1.23 -28.92
C HIS A 49 10.34 1.00 -29.32
N TYR A 50 11.13 0.27 -28.51
CA TYR A 50 12.52 -0.07 -28.83
C TYR A 50 12.68 -1.14 -29.91
N VAL A 51 11.66 -1.96 -30.13
CA VAL A 51 11.76 -3.16 -30.99
C VAL A 51 10.75 -3.17 -32.14
N SER A 52 9.65 -2.41 -32.02
CA SER A 52 8.62 -2.34 -33.06
C SER A 52 8.91 -1.24 -34.07
N PRO A 53 9.09 -1.57 -35.37
CA PRO A 53 9.18 -0.55 -36.42
C PRO A 53 7.80 0.04 -36.77
N VAL A 54 6.71 -0.56 -36.27
CA VAL A 54 5.34 -0.11 -36.54
C VAL A 54 4.90 0.84 -35.43
N PHE A 55 4.35 2.00 -35.81
CA PHE A 55 3.87 3.04 -34.89
C PHE A 55 4.94 3.62 -33.96
N GLU A 56 6.21 3.66 -34.38
CA GLU A 56 7.35 4.11 -33.57
C GLU A 56 7.08 5.46 -32.85
N THR A 57 6.59 6.47 -33.59
CA THR A 57 6.28 7.79 -33.02
C THR A 57 5.19 7.73 -31.96
N GLN A 58 4.12 6.98 -32.21
CA GLN A 58 3.01 6.83 -31.25
C GLN A 58 3.45 6.06 -30.01
N LEU A 59 4.22 4.98 -30.17
CA LEU A 59 4.73 4.17 -29.06
C LEU A 59 5.72 4.95 -28.19
N ARG A 60 6.63 5.73 -28.79
CA ARG A 60 7.52 6.64 -28.05
C ARG A 60 6.75 7.74 -27.34
N THR A 61 5.74 8.32 -27.98
CA THR A 61 4.87 9.34 -27.35
C THR A 61 4.13 8.75 -26.14
N LEU A 62 3.64 7.51 -26.25
CA LEU A 62 3.04 6.80 -25.13
C LEU A 62 4.06 6.61 -24.00
N HIS A 63 5.24 6.08 -24.31
CA HIS A 63 6.33 5.80 -23.37
C HIS A 63 6.76 7.05 -22.58
N GLU A 64 6.90 8.20 -23.24
CA GLU A 64 7.33 9.45 -22.62
C GLU A 64 6.20 10.18 -21.85
N SER A 65 4.97 9.65 -21.89
CA SER A 65 3.81 10.28 -21.26
C SER A 65 3.51 9.70 -19.87
N TRP A 66 2.85 10.49 -19.03
CA TRP A 66 2.32 10.03 -17.73
C TRP A 66 1.31 8.87 -17.87
N VAL A 67 0.72 8.67 -19.06
CA VAL A 67 -0.20 7.56 -19.32
C VAL A 67 0.55 6.21 -19.27
N ALA A 68 1.87 6.19 -19.52
CA ALA A 68 2.68 4.99 -19.35
C ALA A 68 2.68 4.49 -17.89
N ASP A 69 2.34 5.31 -16.89
CA ASP A 69 2.21 4.83 -15.51
C ASP A 69 1.07 3.82 -15.31
N LEU A 70 0.10 3.75 -16.24
CA LEU A 70 -0.88 2.67 -16.28
C LEU A 70 -0.27 1.29 -16.56
N PHE A 71 1.00 1.23 -16.97
CA PHE A 71 1.77 0.01 -17.20
C PHE A 71 2.79 -0.15 -16.09
N ALA A 72 2.30 -0.35 -14.86
CA ALA A 72 3.13 -0.57 -13.68
C ALA A 72 4.07 0.60 -13.30
N PHE A 73 3.55 1.84 -13.33
CA PHE A 73 4.30 3.05 -12.99
C PHE A 73 5.53 3.28 -13.88
N HIS A 74 5.43 2.88 -15.15
CA HIS A 74 6.55 2.90 -16.10
C HIS A 74 7.23 4.27 -16.20
N TYR A 75 6.45 5.34 -16.48
CA TYR A 75 7.00 6.69 -16.61
C TYR A 75 7.68 7.15 -15.32
N THR A 76 7.10 6.82 -14.16
CA THR A 76 7.64 7.13 -12.83
C THR A 76 8.96 6.40 -12.58
N LEU A 77 9.07 5.12 -12.95
CA LEU A 77 10.30 4.33 -12.84
C LEU A 77 11.41 4.86 -13.75
N ASP A 78 11.05 5.57 -14.81
CA ASP A 78 12.02 6.20 -15.72
C ASP A 78 12.53 7.56 -15.27
N GLN A 79 11.95 8.12 -14.19
CA GLN A 79 12.41 9.38 -13.64
C GLN A 79 13.76 9.24 -12.92
N PRO A 80 14.49 10.35 -12.67
CA PRO A 80 15.77 10.34 -11.97
C PRO A 80 15.85 9.60 -10.63
N PRO A 81 14.80 9.40 -9.79
CA PRO A 81 14.97 8.62 -8.57
C PRO A 81 15.44 7.20 -8.82
N PHE A 82 14.95 6.59 -9.89
CA PHE A 82 15.11 5.18 -10.17
C PHE A 82 16.08 4.98 -11.35
N ALA A 83 15.94 5.79 -12.40
CA ALA A 83 16.77 5.71 -13.60
C ALA A 83 18.26 5.98 -13.35
N THR A 84 18.63 6.86 -12.41
CA THR A 84 20.04 7.14 -12.11
C THR A 84 20.63 6.22 -11.04
N ASN A 85 19.79 5.37 -10.41
CA ASN A 85 20.21 4.43 -9.36
C ASN A 85 19.81 3.00 -9.75
N PRO A 86 20.40 2.44 -10.82
CA PRO A 86 19.95 1.18 -11.41
C PRO A 86 20.09 0.00 -10.45
N LEU A 87 21.17 -0.07 -9.66
CA LEU A 87 21.39 -1.16 -8.70
C LEU A 87 20.33 -1.15 -7.58
N GLU A 88 20.02 0.03 -7.03
CA GLU A 88 19.00 0.18 -5.99
C GLU A 88 17.61 -0.16 -6.53
N SER A 89 17.29 0.27 -7.75
CA SER A 89 16.02 -0.02 -8.41
C SER A 89 15.84 -1.50 -8.73
N ILE A 90 16.91 -2.17 -9.19
CA ILE A 90 16.93 -3.63 -9.39
C ILE A 90 16.73 -4.35 -8.05
N ALA A 91 17.52 -4.01 -7.03
CA ALA A 91 17.41 -4.64 -5.72
C ALA A 91 16.02 -4.43 -5.10
N GLY A 92 15.47 -3.22 -5.19
CA GLY A 92 14.14 -2.88 -4.72
C GLY A 92 13.04 -3.65 -5.44
N SER A 93 13.09 -3.74 -6.78
CA SER A 93 12.09 -4.48 -7.56
C SER A 93 12.15 -6.00 -7.30
N ILE A 94 13.35 -6.57 -7.13
CA ILE A 94 13.51 -7.97 -6.68
C ILE A 94 12.88 -8.18 -5.31
N LEU A 95 13.17 -7.30 -4.34
CA LEU A 95 12.63 -7.42 -2.99
C LEU A 95 11.09 -7.34 -2.99
N VAL A 96 10.51 -6.37 -3.71
CA VAL A 96 9.07 -6.21 -3.85
C VAL A 96 8.44 -7.46 -4.51
N PHE A 97 9.10 -8.02 -5.52
CA PHE A 97 8.65 -9.25 -6.16
C PHE A 97 8.67 -10.45 -5.21
N LEU A 98 9.75 -10.64 -4.45
CA LEU A 98 9.86 -11.71 -3.46
C LEU A 98 8.80 -11.61 -2.37
N VAL A 99 8.52 -10.40 -1.86
CA VAL A 99 7.43 -10.16 -0.91
C VAL A 99 6.09 -10.51 -1.53
N SER A 100 5.84 -10.07 -2.78
CA SER A 100 4.59 -10.32 -3.49
C SER A 100 4.33 -11.82 -3.69
N VAL A 101 5.33 -12.56 -4.16
CA VAL A 101 5.26 -14.02 -4.31
C VAL A 101 5.05 -14.69 -2.97
N THR A 102 5.77 -14.27 -1.91
CA THR A 102 5.62 -14.85 -0.57
C THR A 102 4.19 -14.67 -0.05
N VAL A 103 3.62 -13.47 -0.18
CA VAL A 103 2.23 -13.20 0.24
C VAL A 103 1.25 -14.06 -0.56
N PHE A 104 1.42 -14.15 -1.88
CA PHE A 104 0.56 -14.95 -2.74
C PHE A 104 0.64 -16.44 -2.42
N THR A 105 1.85 -17.00 -2.34
CA THR A 105 2.09 -18.41 -2.02
C THR A 105 1.60 -18.77 -0.62
N THR A 106 1.80 -17.90 0.37
CA THR A 106 1.23 -18.13 1.71
C THR A 106 -0.31 -18.09 1.63
N GLY A 107 -0.87 -17.17 0.82
CA GLY A 107 -2.31 -17.09 0.57
C GLY A 107 -2.88 -18.37 -0.05
N THR A 108 -2.23 -18.95 -1.06
CA THR A 108 -2.66 -20.21 -1.66
C THR A 108 -2.52 -21.37 -0.68
N ALA A 109 -1.41 -21.47 0.04
CA ALA A 109 -1.14 -22.54 1.01
C ALA A 109 -2.15 -22.54 2.16
N VAL A 110 -2.53 -21.36 2.66
CA VAL A 110 -3.53 -21.22 3.73
C VAL A 110 -4.96 -21.43 3.21
N SER A 111 -5.18 -21.41 1.90
CA SER A 111 -6.53 -21.54 1.33
C SER A 111 -6.85 -22.92 0.80
N ASP A 112 -5.85 -23.79 0.63
CA ASP A 112 -6.04 -25.14 0.08
C ASP A 112 -6.90 -26.01 1.02
N PRO A 113 -8.13 -26.38 0.62
CA PRO A 113 -8.99 -27.25 1.42
C PRO A 113 -8.54 -28.72 1.41
N HIS A 114 -7.83 -29.15 0.37
CA HIS A 114 -7.46 -30.56 0.11
C HIS A 114 -6.14 -30.94 0.80
N GLY A 115 -5.24 -29.98 0.99
CA GLY A 115 -4.01 -30.12 1.78
C GLY A 115 -4.21 -30.13 3.30
N ARG A 116 -5.46 -30.15 3.80
CA ARG A 116 -5.77 -30.31 5.24
C ARG A 116 -5.27 -31.66 5.76
N ASN A 117 -4.00 -31.71 6.14
CA ASN A 117 -3.54 -32.71 7.06
C ASN A 117 -4.30 -32.50 8.38
N ARG A 118 -5.11 -33.49 8.76
CA ARG A 118 -5.90 -33.51 10.01
C ARG A 118 -5.08 -33.30 11.29
N SER A 119 -3.75 -33.36 11.19
CA SER A 119 -2.78 -33.25 12.27
C SER A 119 -2.31 -31.84 12.57
N ASP A 120 -2.57 -30.84 11.72
CA ASP A 120 -2.13 -29.47 12.01
C ASP A 120 -3.01 -28.79 13.07
N PRO A 121 -2.42 -28.20 14.13
CA PRO A 121 -3.20 -27.59 15.19
C PRO A 121 -4.01 -26.41 14.63
N PRO A 122 -5.33 -26.37 14.86
CA PRO A 122 -6.24 -25.40 14.22
C PRO A 122 -5.90 -23.93 14.52
N THR A 123 -5.09 -23.68 15.55
CA THR A 123 -4.68 -22.35 15.99
C THR A 123 -3.71 -21.65 15.03
N ARG A 124 -2.64 -22.32 14.56
CA ARG A 124 -1.59 -21.69 13.75
C ARG A 124 -2.10 -21.22 12.39
N HIS A 125 -2.85 -22.08 11.71
CA HIS A 125 -3.46 -21.77 10.43
C HIS A 125 -4.44 -20.58 10.53
N SER A 126 -5.24 -20.54 11.59
CA SER A 126 -6.17 -19.43 11.82
C SER A 126 -5.47 -18.09 12.06
N ILE A 127 -4.29 -18.10 12.70
CA ILE A 127 -3.48 -16.90 12.93
C ILE A 127 -2.86 -16.42 11.62
N ALA A 128 -2.24 -17.33 10.85
CA ALA A 128 -1.64 -16.99 9.55
C ALA A 128 -2.66 -16.37 8.59
N LEU A 129 -3.85 -16.98 8.47
CA LEU A 129 -4.94 -16.44 7.65
C LEU A 129 -5.37 -15.04 8.13
N ARG A 130 -5.51 -14.85 9.45
CA ARG A 130 -5.89 -13.56 10.02
C ARG A 130 -4.86 -12.48 9.73
N LEU A 131 -3.58 -12.81 9.86
CA LEU A 131 -2.47 -11.90 9.58
C LEU A 131 -2.40 -11.55 8.10
N LEU A 132 -2.54 -12.53 7.20
CA LEU A 132 -2.55 -12.28 5.75
C LEU A 132 -3.71 -11.38 5.33
N VAL A 133 -4.94 -11.75 5.70
CA VAL A 133 -6.14 -11.00 5.33
C VAL A 133 -6.09 -9.59 5.91
N SER A 134 -5.70 -9.44 7.18
CA SER A 134 -5.66 -8.14 7.84
C SER A 134 -4.49 -7.30 7.34
N GLY A 135 -3.31 -7.89 7.16
CA GLY A 135 -2.12 -7.22 6.62
C GLY A 135 -2.35 -6.72 5.20
N TYR A 136 -2.91 -7.56 4.32
CA TYR A 136 -3.30 -7.15 2.97
C TYR A 136 -4.31 -6.01 3.00
N ALA A 137 -5.36 -6.12 3.83
CA ALA A 137 -6.36 -5.06 3.96
C ALA A 137 -5.76 -3.74 4.48
N VAL A 138 -4.79 -3.80 5.40
CA VAL A 138 -4.04 -2.61 5.87
C VAL A 138 -3.27 -1.99 4.72
N VAL A 139 -2.44 -2.77 4.01
CA VAL A 139 -1.59 -2.25 2.93
C VAL A 139 -2.43 -1.56 1.86
N VAL A 140 -3.52 -2.19 1.41
CA VAL A 140 -4.40 -1.61 0.38
C VAL A 140 -5.12 -0.37 0.91
N ALA A 141 -5.76 -0.44 2.07
CA ALA A 141 -6.54 0.68 2.61
C ALA A 141 -5.65 1.89 2.94
N ALA A 142 -4.53 1.65 3.64
CA ALA A 142 -3.58 2.69 3.98
C ALA A 142 -2.85 3.23 2.76
N GLY A 143 -2.49 2.39 1.78
CA GLY A 143 -1.86 2.83 0.53
C GLY A 143 -2.77 3.75 -0.29
N LEU A 144 -4.05 3.40 -0.45
CA LEU A 144 -5.03 4.25 -1.14
C LEU A 144 -5.28 5.57 -0.40
N ALA A 145 -5.38 5.52 0.93
CA ALA A 145 -5.52 6.72 1.75
C ALA A 145 -4.26 7.59 1.69
N ALA A 146 -3.06 7.00 1.70
CA ALA A 146 -1.78 7.70 1.54
C ALA A 146 -1.67 8.39 0.19
N ALA A 147 -2.04 7.70 -0.90
CA ALA A 147 -2.07 8.27 -2.24
C ALA A 147 -3.01 9.48 -2.31
N THR A 148 -4.20 9.38 -1.70
CA THR A 148 -5.17 10.48 -1.63
C THR A 148 -4.58 11.68 -0.88
N VAL A 149 -3.95 11.45 0.28
CA VAL A 149 -3.30 12.51 1.06
C VAL A 149 -2.13 13.12 0.29
N ALA A 150 -1.30 12.30 -0.37
CA ALA A 150 -0.18 12.76 -1.17
C ALA A 150 -0.62 13.68 -2.32
N VAL A 151 -1.70 13.32 -3.04
CA VAL A 151 -2.28 14.16 -4.10
C VAL A 151 -2.74 15.50 -3.54
N VAL A 152 -3.43 15.52 -2.39
CA VAL A 152 -3.87 16.77 -1.75
C VAL A 152 -2.69 17.62 -1.30
N LEU A 153 -1.65 17.01 -0.72
CA LEU A 153 -0.44 17.73 -0.30
C LEU A 153 0.32 18.30 -1.50
N ALA A 154 0.41 17.55 -2.60
CA ALA A 154 1.01 18.03 -3.84
C ALA A 154 0.22 19.20 -4.43
N ALA A 155 -1.11 19.06 -4.54
CA ALA A 155 -2.00 20.10 -5.10
C ALA A 155 -2.01 21.40 -4.28
N THR A 156 -1.69 21.32 -2.98
CA THR A 156 -1.65 22.49 -2.08
C THR A 156 -0.24 23.05 -1.87
N GLY A 157 0.79 22.51 -2.55
CA GLY A 157 2.18 22.92 -2.35
C GLY A 157 2.71 22.62 -0.94
N ARG A 158 2.15 21.60 -0.27
CA ARG A 158 2.47 21.20 1.11
C ARG A 158 3.26 19.90 1.20
N LEU A 159 3.62 19.30 0.08
CA LEU A 159 4.38 18.05 0.08
C LEU A 159 5.80 18.25 0.65
N GLU A 160 6.55 19.24 0.19
CA GLU A 160 7.93 19.49 0.67
C GLU A 160 8.03 19.77 2.18
N PRO A 161 7.15 20.59 2.80
CA PRO A 161 7.12 20.75 4.26
C PRO A 161 7.04 19.44 5.04
N VAL A 162 6.45 18.37 4.49
CA VAL A 162 6.38 17.08 5.19
C VAL A 162 7.77 16.45 5.34
N ALA A 163 8.67 16.61 4.36
CA ALA A 163 10.04 16.12 4.47
C ALA A 163 10.83 16.84 5.58
N THR A 164 10.53 18.12 5.81
CA THR A 164 11.22 18.93 6.84
C THR A 164 10.98 18.40 8.25
N LEU A 165 9.89 17.66 8.49
CA LEU A 165 9.61 17.03 9.79
C LEU A 165 10.67 16.01 10.20
N VAL A 166 11.43 15.47 9.25
CA VAL A 166 12.53 14.53 9.50
C VAL A 166 13.89 15.13 9.14
N GLY A 167 14.00 16.46 9.06
CA GLY A 167 15.24 17.17 8.72
C GLY A 167 15.77 16.86 7.33
N ARG A 168 14.88 16.49 6.39
CA ARG A 168 15.22 16.16 5.01
C ARG A 168 14.48 17.08 4.06
N GLU A 169 15.00 17.20 2.84
CA GLU A 169 14.37 17.96 1.77
C GLU A 169 13.91 17.04 0.64
N GLY A 170 12.97 17.53 -0.16
CA GLY A 170 12.53 16.88 -1.39
C GLY A 170 11.24 16.05 -1.28
N GLY A 171 10.46 16.09 -2.35
CA GLY A 171 9.15 15.43 -2.42
C GLY A 171 9.19 13.91 -2.23
N ARG A 172 10.30 13.24 -2.55
CA ARG A 172 10.45 11.78 -2.37
C ARG A 172 10.44 11.39 -0.90
N THR A 173 11.21 12.11 -0.08
CA THR A 173 11.25 11.86 1.37
C THR A 173 9.90 12.16 2.00
N ALA A 174 9.23 13.21 1.53
CA ALA A 174 7.86 13.49 1.95
C ALA A 174 6.90 12.35 1.60
N LEU A 175 6.90 11.84 0.36
CA LEU A 175 6.06 10.71 -0.05
C LEU A 175 6.34 9.43 0.73
N ALA A 176 7.63 9.10 0.92
CA ALA A 176 8.05 7.95 1.71
C ALA A 176 7.57 8.07 3.16
N LEU A 177 7.68 9.26 3.75
CA LEU A 177 7.19 9.53 5.11
C LEU A 177 5.66 9.41 5.18
N VAL A 178 4.92 9.99 4.23
CA VAL A 178 3.45 9.86 4.14
C VAL A 178 3.05 8.40 4.06
N LEU A 179 3.69 7.60 3.20
CA LEU A 179 3.40 6.18 3.07
C LEU A 179 3.73 5.40 4.36
N ALA A 180 4.89 5.64 4.97
CA ALA A 180 5.30 4.98 6.20
C ALA A 180 4.33 5.27 7.36
N VAL A 181 4.00 6.55 7.56
CA VAL A 181 3.03 6.99 8.59
C VAL A 181 1.65 6.43 8.30
N ALA A 182 1.23 6.39 7.03
CA ALA A 182 -0.04 5.82 6.64
C ALA A 182 -0.11 4.31 6.94
N LEU A 183 0.92 3.54 6.62
CA LEU A 183 0.99 2.12 6.92
C LEU A 183 0.96 1.86 8.43
N ALA A 184 1.70 2.65 9.21
CA ALA A 184 1.67 2.57 10.67
C ALA A 184 0.29 2.91 11.25
N GLY A 185 -0.35 3.97 10.74
CA GLY A 185 -1.71 4.36 11.11
C GLY A 185 -2.75 3.30 10.75
N GLY A 186 -2.65 2.71 9.56
CA GLY A 186 -3.50 1.60 9.11
C GLY A 186 -3.33 0.34 9.96
N ALA A 187 -2.09 -0.01 10.32
CA ALA A 187 -1.81 -1.12 11.22
C ALA A 187 -2.39 -0.87 12.62
N THR A 188 -2.23 0.35 13.15
CA THR A 188 -2.82 0.76 14.42
C THR A 188 -4.34 0.64 14.38
N PHE A 189 -4.98 1.11 13.29
CA PHE A 189 -6.42 0.95 13.08
C PHE A 189 -6.85 -0.52 13.10
N ALA A 190 -6.15 -1.39 12.38
CA ALA A 190 -6.44 -2.81 12.35
C ALA A 190 -6.27 -3.50 13.72
N LEU A 191 -5.28 -3.09 14.52
CA LEU A 191 -5.08 -3.56 15.88
C LEU A 191 -6.25 -3.15 16.79
N VAL A 192 -6.66 -1.87 16.74
CA VAL A 192 -7.82 -1.37 17.52
C VAL A 192 -9.08 -2.14 17.13
N VAL A 193 -9.34 -2.28 15.83
CA VAL A 193 -10.51 -3.03 15.34
C VAL A 193 -10.47 -4.48 15.83
N SER A 194 -9.30 -5.12 15.81
CA SER A 194 -9.12 -6.51 16.28
C SER A 194 -9.31 -6.63 17.79
N ALA A 195 -8.82 -5.68 18.58
CA ALA A 195 -8.97 -5.64 20.03
C ALA A 195 -10.44 -5.45 20.46
N VAL A 196 -11.23 -4.72 19.69
CA VAL A 196 -12.65 -4.47 19.99
C VAL A 196 -13.54 -5.69 19.65
N GLY A 197 -12.98 -6.83 19.20
CA GLY A 197 -13.57 -8.18 19.21
C GLY A 197 -14.89 -8.40 18.45
N GLY A 198 -15.97 -7.72 18.84
CA GLY A 198 -17.26 -7.69 18.17
C GLY A 198 -17.31 -6.78 16.94
N PHE A 199 -16.49 -5.72 16.89
CA PHE A 199 -16.50 -4.78 15.76
C PHE A 199 -16.05 -5.44 14.45
N THR A 200 -15.02 -6.30 14.49
CA THR A 200 -14.52 -7.01 13.29
C THR A 200 -15.55 -7.85 12.55
N ARG A 201 -16.60 -8.35 13.23
CA ARG A 201 -17.62 -9.21 12.61
C ARG A 201 -18.73 -8.41 11.93
N ARG A 202 -19.00 -7.20 12.40
CA ARG A 202 -20.11 -6.35 11.92
C ARG A 202 -19.68 -5.05 11.27
N ALA A 203 -18.39 -4.71 11.29
CA ALA A 203 -17.86 -3.46 10.75
C ALA A 203 -18.33 -3.28 9.31
N THR A 204 -19.34 -2.43 9.13
CA THR A 204 -19.73 -1.90 7.83
C THR A 204 -18.71 -0.83 7.45
N PRO A 205 -18.56 -0.52 6.15
CA PRO A 205 -17.72 0.60 5.72
C PRO A 205 -18.05 1.89 6.48
N LEU A 206 -19.33 2.16 6.73
CA LEU A 206 -19.77 3.33 7.49
C LEU A 206 -19.31 3.29 8.96
N GLY A 207 -19.52 2.17 9.66
CA GLY A 207 -19.08 2.04 11.06
C GLY A 207 -17.56 2.17 11.18
N GLY A 208 -16.83 1.54 10.25
CA GLY A 208 -15.38 1.65 10.16
C GLY A 208 -14.92 3.09 9.91
N ALA A 209 -15.59 3.82 9.01
CA ALA A 209 -15.31 5.23 8.73
C ALA A 209 -15.49 6.11 9.98
N VAL A 210 -16.59 5.91 10.72
CA VAL A 210 -16.83 6.64 11.98
C VAL A 210 -15.72 6.37 12.99
N LEU A 211 -15.35 5.10 13.21
CA LEU A 211 -14.24 4.76 14.09
C LEU A 211 -12.92 5.37 13.60
N GLY A 212 -12.68 5.35 12.30
CA GLY A 212 -11.49 5.92 11.67
C GLY A 212 -11.40 7.44 11.85
N VAL A 213 -12.52 8.16 11.71
CA VAL A 213 -12.60 9.60 11.99
C VAL A 213 -12.29 9.89 13.46
N LEU A 214 -12.85 9.11 14.39
CA LEU A 214 -12.57 9.28 15.83
C LEU A 214 -11.08 9.04 16.15
N LEU A 215 -10.49 7.98 15.61
CA LEU A 215 -9.06 7.70 15.76
C LEU A 215 -8.19 8.78 15.10
N GLY A 216 -8.61 9.31 13.94
CA GLY A 216 -7.95 10.43 13.28
C GLY A 216 -7.98 11.71 14.11
N LEU A 217 -9.11 12.01 14.76
CA LEU A 217 -9.21 13.13 15.70
C LEU A 217 -8.25 12.96 16.89
N CYS A 218 -8.21 11.75 17.48
CA CYS A 218 -7.25 11.45 18.56
C CYS A 218 -5.80 11.60 18.08
N ALA A 219 -5.47 11.07 16.90
CA ALA A 219 -4.14 11.18 16.32
C ALA A 219 -3.75 12.63 16.02
N TRP A 220 -4.70 13.46 15.58
CA TRP A 220 -4.47 14.89 15.39
C TRP A 220 -4.20 15.61 16.72
N VAL A 221 -4.95 15.32 17.78
CA VAL A 221 -4.68 15.88 19.11
C VAL A 221 -3.26 15.52 19.53
N VAL A 222 -2.87 14.23 19.43
CA VAL A 222 -1.50 13.80 19.73
C VAL A 222 -0.47 14.57 18.88
N ALA A 223 -0.69 14.69 17.57
CA ALA A 223 0.21 15.41 16.68
C ALA A 223 0.33 16.90 17.02
N ALA A 224 -0.76 17.55 17.45
CA ALA A 224 -0.77 18.97 17.83
C ALA A 224 0.13 19.27 19.03
N PHE A 225 0.38 18.28 19.91
CA PHE A 225 1.33 18.40 21.03
C PHE A 225 2.70 17.79 20.72
N ALA A 226 2.75 16.63 20.09
CA ALA A 226 3.99 15.90 19.84
C ALA A 226 4.85 16.53 18.75
N ALA A 227 4.23 17.06 17.67
CA ALA A 227 4.98 17.68 16.58
C ALA A 227 5.79 18.91 17.02
N PRO A 228 5.24 19.90 17.76
CA PRO A 228 6.05 21.04 18.21
C PRO A 228 7.17 20.64 19.17
N ILE A 229 6.94 19.67 20.07
CA ILE A 229 7.99 19.12 20.95
C ILE A 229 9.10 18.46 20.12
N TRP A 230 8.74 17.65 19.13
CA TRP A 230 9.70 17.05 18.22
C TRP A 230 10.49 18.10 17.44
N MET A 231 9.81 19.11 16.88
CA MET A 231 10.46 20.18 16.13
C MET A 231 11.44 21.00 16.98
N ASP A 232 11.09 21.27 18.24
CA ASP A 232 11.98 21.95 19.18
C ASP A 232 13.21 21.09 19.50
N THR A 233 13.00 19.86 19.96
CA THR A 233 14.08 18.96 20.41
C THR A 233 14.99 18.44 19.29
N ALA A 234 14.45 18.10 18.12
CA ALA A 234 15.19 17.46 17.04
C ALA A 234 15.69 18.44 15.97
N LEU A 235 15.00 19.57 15.78
CA LEU A 235 15.30 20.54 14.72
C LEU A 235 15.68 21.93 15.26
N GLY A 236 15.54 22.18 16.56
CA GLY A 236 15.75 23.51 17.14
C GLY A 236 14.73 24.55 16.64
N LEU A 237 13.54 24.10 16.28
CA LEU A 237 12.48 24.93 15.72
C LEU A 237 11.35 25.11 16.74
N GLU A 238 11.38 26.23 17.46
CA GLU A 238 10.33 26.59 18.41
C GLU A 238 8.98 26.77 17.72
N ARG A 239 7.94 26.13 18.28
CA ARG A 239 6.56 26.21 17.82
C ARG A 239 5.61 26.31 19.02
N PRO A 240 4.46 26.99 18.88
CA PRO A 240 3.51 27.08 19.98
C PRO A 240 2.94 25.70 20.33
N ILE A 241 2.72 25.46 21.62
CA ILE A 241 2.11 24.22 22.14
C ILE A 241 0.74 24.59 22.73
N PRO A 242 -0.39 24.09 22.18
CA PRO A 242 -0.49 23.18 21.03
C PRO A 242 -0.30 23.89 19.67
N TYR A 243 0.27 23.18 18.70
CA TYR A 243 0.41 23.66 17.33
C TYR A 243 -0.85 23.33 16.51
N VAL A 244 -1.79 24.28 16.48
CA VAL A 244 -3.10 24.09 15.82
C VAL A 244 -2.99 24.33 14.32
N HIS A 245 -2.77 23.27 13.55
CA HIS A 245 -2.74 23.32 12.08
C HIS A 245 -4.01 22.70 11.46
N ARG A 246 -4.94 23.55 11.02
CA ARG A 246 -6.27 23.13 10.50
C ARG A 246 -6.18 22.19 9.30
N VAL A 247 -5.28 22.45 8.36
CA VAL A 247 -5.11 21.59 7.17
C VAL A 247 -4.61 20.20 7.58
N GLY A 248 -3.70 20.14 8.56
CA GLY A 248 -3.21 18.88 9.12
C GLY A 248 -4.32 18.08 9.82
N MET A 249 -5.20 18.77 10.56
CA MET A 249 -6.39 18.17 11.16
C MET A 249 -7.26 17.50 10.10
N VAL A 250 -7.66 18.26 9.07
CA VAL A 250 -8.51 17.75 8.00
C VAL A 250 -7.85 16.56 7.30
N ALA A 251 -6.55 16.64 7.00
CA ALA A 251 -5.81 15.56 6.36
C ALA A 251 -5.81 14.26 7.20
N ILE A 252 -5.50 14.35 8.50
CA ILE A 252 -5.45 13.18 9.40
C ILE A 252 -6.85 12.59 9.61
N VAL A 253 -7.88 13.43 9.77
CA VAL A 253 -9.26 12.97 9.95
C VAL A 253 -9.79 12.31 8.68
N CYS A 254 -9.57 12.91 7.51
CA CYS A 254 -9.95 12.32 6.23
C CYS A 254 -9.20 11.01 5.98
N PHE A 255 -7.90 10.95 6.28
CA PHE A 255 -7.10 9.73 6.23
C PHE A 255 -7.72 8.64 7.11
N GLY A 256 -8.02 8.95 8.37
CA GLY A 256 -8.66 8.04 9.31
C GLY A 256 -10.01 7.52 8.77
N GLY A 257 -10.86 8.42 8.27
CA GLY A 257 -12.14 8.05 7.65
C GLY A 257 -11.99 7.12 6.44
N LEU A 258 -11.04 7.41 5.54
CA LEU A 258 -10.75 6.59 4.36
C LEU A 258 -10.24 5.20 4.74
N VAL A 259 -9.24 5.10 5.61
CA VAL A 259 -8.75 3.81 6.12
C VAL A 259 -9.88 3.05 6.81
N GLY A 260 -10.67 3.75 7.62
CA GLY A 260 -11.82 3.19 8.33
C GLY A 260 -12.88 2.61 7.40
N ALA A 261 -13.16 3.26 6.26
CA ALA A 261 -14.10 2.78 5.26
C ALA A 261 -13.54 1.62 4.42
N LEU A 262 -12.30 1.76 3.95
CA LEU A 262 -11.67 0.84 3.01
C LEU A 262 -11.23 -0.47 3.68
N TYR A 263 -10.68 -0.41 4.89
CA TYR A 263 -10.21 -1.61 5.60
C TYR A 263 -11.27 -2.71 5.73
N PRO A 264 -12.49 -2.45 6.26
CA PRO A 264 -13.52 -3.49 6.34
C PRO A 264 -14.02 -3.93 4.96
N ALA A 265 -14.04 -3.04 3.96
CA ALA A 265 -14.45 -3.38 2.60
C ALA A 265 -13.45 -4.35 1.93
N VAL A 266 -12.16 -4.01 1.95
CA VAL A 266 -11.08 -4.87 1.43
C VAL A 266 -11.02 -6.19 2.20
N ARG A 267 -11.09 -6.13 3.53
CA ARG A 267 -11.09 -7.34 4.37
C ARG A 267 -12.23 -8.29 4.01
N ARG A 268 -13.44 -7.78 3.74
CA ARG A 268 -14.59 -8.60 3.29
C ARG A 268 -14.39 -9.19 1.89
N LEU A 269 -13.80 -8.41 0.98
CA LEU A 269 -13.53 -8.85 -0.39
C LEU A 269 -12.51 -10.00 -0.42
N VAL A 270 -11.51 -9.93 0.47
CA VAL A 270 -10.35 -10.81 0.50
C VAL A 270 -10.59 -12.04 1.38
N ALA A 271 -11.39 -11.92 2.43
CA ALA A 271 -11.65 -13.02 3.35
C ALA A 271 -12.30 -14.24 2.67
N PRO A 272 -11.85 -15.47 2.96
CA PRO A 272 -12.48 -16.69 2.46
C PRO A 272 -13.93 -16.83 2.94
N PRO A 273 -14.80 -17.55 2.20
CA PRO A 273 -16.14 -17.89 2.67
C PRO A 273 -16.11 -18.60 4.04
N GLY A 274 -16.93 -18.17 4.99
CA GLY A 274 -16.96 -18.72 6.36
C GLY A 274 -15.88 -18.17 7.31
N TYR A 275 -15.03 -17.26 6.86
CA TYR A 275 -14.09 -16.56 7.74
C TYR A 275 -14.84 -15.71 8.78
N GLY A 276 -14.72 -16.08 10.06
CA GLY A 276 -15.37 -15.38 11.18
C GLY A 276 -16.73 -15.94 11.63
N SER A 277 -17.21 -17.05 11.07
CA SER A 277 -18.51 -17.66 11.39
C SER A 277 -18.50 -18.72 12.52
N SER A 278 -17.37 -18.94 13.21
CA SER A 278 -17.33 -19.86 14.36
C SER A 278 -18.19 -19.32 15.51
N ARG A 279 -19.26 -20.07 15.79
CA ARG A 279 -20.17 -19.94 16.95
C ARG A 279 -19.42 -20.23 18.24
#